data_AF-A0A067DNF5-F1
#
_entry.id   AF-A0A067DNF5-F1
#
_cell.length_a   1.000
_cell.length_b   1.000
_cell.length_c   1.000
_cell.angle_alpha   90.00
_cell.angle_beta   90.00
_cell.angle_gamma   90.00
#
_symmetry.space_group_name_H-M   'P 1'
#
loop_
_entity.id
_entity.type
_entity.pdbx_description
1 polymer ?
#
loop_
_entity_poly.entity_id
_entity_poly.type
_entity_poly.pdbx_seq_one_letter_code
_entity_poly.pdbx_strand_id
1 'polypeptide(L)'
;SRFSQEEEAAVHHLQTLFGKKIFDYMIVVFTGGDDLEDNEKTLEDYLGLECPKPLKEILKLCDHRCVLFDNKTKYKVKRTEQVQQLLSLVNAVNVKNGGQPYTNEFFAELKVESKLKETTTKLEQQLAEEQAARLKGEEAAQLAQRKSNDEIRKLKENLKRAQREIEDQMHESNEYQIKRITEMVESNLKETTTRLEQQLAEEQVARLKGEEVAQVAQRKSNDKIHKLRDNLESAQRETEDQMHESYEDQIKRITEVVFFMLLLLTSKYDMHIVHF
;
A
#
# COMPACT_ATOMS: atom_id res chain seq x y z
N SER A 1 -91.77 -20.42 -40.14
CA SER A 1 -90.49 -20.92 -39.60
C SER A 1 -89.93 -19.93 -38.56
N ARG A 2 -89.24 -20.41 -37.51
CA ARG A 2 -88.63 -19.55 -36.46
C ARG A 2 -87.14 -19.24 -36.68
N PHE A 3 -86.51 -19.80 -37.73
CA PHE A 3 -85.11 -19.51 -38.05
C PHE A 3 -84.94 -18.09 -38.59
N SER A 4 -84.21 -17.28 -37.86
CA SER A 4 -84.06 -15.84 -38.02
C SER A 4 -82.76 -15.46 -38.72
N GLN A 5 -82.66 -14.20 -39.17
CA GLN A 5 -81.43 -13.68 -39.76
C GLN A 5 -80.29 -13.63 -38.74
N GLU A 6 -80.61 -13.42 -37.46
CA GLU A 6 -79.67 -13.42 -36.35
C GLU A 6 -79.04 -14.81 -36.16
N GLU A 7 -79.84 -15.88 -36.26
CA GLU A 7 -79.35 -17.26 -36.17
C GLU A 7 -78.48 -17.64 -37.38
N GLU A 8 -78.85 -17.20 -38.58
CA GLU A 8 -78.01 -17.35 -39.78
C GLU A 8 -76.67 -16.63 -39.62
N ALA A 9 -76.71 -15.37 -39.18
CA ALA A 9 -75.52 -14.55 -38.96
C ALA A 9 -74.62 -15.16 -37.89
N ALA A 10 -75.17 -15.72 -36.81
CA ALA A 10 -74.40 -16.38 -35.76
C ALA A 10 -73.61 -17.58 -36.30
N VAL A 11 -74.22 -18.41 -37.16
CA VAL A 11 -73.54 -19.56 -37.78
C VAL A 11 -72.43 -19.11 -38.75
N HIS A 12 -72.67 -18.05 -39.53
CA HIS A 12 -71.61 -17.47 -40.36
C HIS A 12 -70.45 -16.89 -39.54
N HIS A 13 -70.72 -16.26 -38.39
CA HIS A 13 -69.65 -15.80 -37.49
C HIS A 13 -68.83 -16.97 -36.94
N LEU A 14 -69.46 -18.08 -36.55
CA LEU A 14 -68.74 -19.28 -36.14
C LEU A 14 -67.84 -19.81 -37.26
N GLN A 15 -68.32 -19.84 -38.50
CA GLN A 15 -67.51 -20.23 -39.66
C GLN A 15 -66.33 -19.27 -39.89
N THR A 16 -66.50 -17.96 -39.69
CA THR A 16 -65.41 -16.99 -39.83
C THR A 16 -64.33 -17.19 -38.77
N LEU A 17 -64.71 -17.43 -37.51
CA LEU A 17 -63.77 -17.61 -36.40
C LEU A 17 -63.08 -18.98 -36.41
N PHE A 18 -63.82 -20.02 -36.76
CA PHE A 18 -63.39 -21.41 -36.66
C PHE A 18 -63.13 -22.06 -38.04
N GLY A 19 -63.24 -21.30 -39.12
CA GLY A 19 -63.10 -21.82 -40.47
C GLY A 19 -64.18 -22.87 -40.82
N LYS A 20 -64.12 -23.38 -42.05
CA LYS A 20 -65.15 -24.31 -42.56
C LYS A 20 -65.18 -25.67 -41.85
N LYS A 21 -64.06 -26.11 -41.27
CA LYS A 21 -63.98 -27.41 -40.58
C LYS A 21 -64.81 -27.47 -39.29
N ILE A 22 -65.26 -26.33 -38.75
CA ILE A 22 -66.10 -26.33 -37.54
C ILE A 22 -67.39 -27.13 -37.73
N PHE A 23 -67.93 -27.13 -38.96
CA PHE A 23 -69.16 -27.85 -39.27
C PHE A 23 -69.02 -29.35 -39.08
N ASP A 24 -67.83 -29.94 -39.24
CA ASP A 24 -67.56 -31.37 -38.98
C ASP A 24 -67.75 -31.76 -37.50
N TYR A 25 -67.75 -30.78 -36.61
CA TYR A 25 -67.90 -30.92 -35.16
C TYR A 25 -69.25 -30.43 -34.62
N MET A 26 -70.04 -29.73 -35.43
CA MET A 26 -71.31 -29.14 -35.00
C MET A 26 -72.46 -30.15 -35.01
N ILE A 27 -73.37 -29.97 -34.04
CA ILE A 27 -74.66 -30.64 -33.92
C ILE A 27 -75.73 -29.55 -33.75
N VAL A 28 -76.79 -29.60 -34.56
CA VAL A 28 -77.88 -28.62 -34.51
C VAL A 28 -78.94 -29.07 -33.51
N VAL A 29 -79.15 -28.31 -32.44
CA VAL A 29 -80.17 -28.61 -31.43
C VAL A 29 -81.39 -27.74 -31.68
N PHE A 30 -82.51 -28.37 -32.02
CA PHE A 30 -83.81 -27.71 -32.09
C PHE A 30 -84.42 -27.69 -30.69
N THR A 31 -85.02 -26.57 -30.29
CA THR A 31 -85.73 -26.45 -29.02
C THR A 31 -87.21 -26.13 -29.27
N GLY A 32 -88.07 -26.40 -28.28
CA GLY A 32 -89.52 -26.26 -28.43
C GLY A 32 -90.20 -27.53 -28.92
N GLY A 33 -89.71 -28.71 -28.50
CA GLY A 33 -90.33 -29.98 -28.86
C GLY A 33 -91.75 -30.15 -28.30
N ASP A 34 -92.06 -29.49 -27.20
CA ASP A 34 -93.42 -29.35 -26.66
C ASP A 34 -94.35 -28.64 -27.65
N ASP A 35 -93.90 -27.52 -28.25
CA ASP A 35 -94.70 -26.80 -29.25
C ASP A 35 -94.99 -27.66 -30.50
N LEU A 36 -94.08 -28.58 -30.87
CA LEU A 36 -94.28 -29.49 -32.01
C LEU A 36 -95.26 -30.62 -31.68
N GLU A 37 -95.13 -31.22 -30.50
CA GLU A 37 -96.05 -32.25 -30.01
C GLU A 37 -97.48 -31.72 -29.85
N ASP A 38 -97.66 -30.53 -29.29
CA ASP A 38 -98.97 -29.88 -29.12
C ASP A 38 -99.68 -29.61 -30.46
N ASN A 39 -98.92 -29.50 -31.55
CA ASN A 39 -99.43 -29.33 -32.91
C ASN A 39 -99.49 -30.62 -33.72
N GLU A 40 -99.28 -31.79 -33.09
CA GLU A 40 -99.22 -33.11 -33.73
C GLU A 40 -98.21 -33.19 -34.90
N LYS A 41 -97.06 -32.50 -34.78
CA LYS A 41 -96.00 -32.45 -35.80
C LYS A 41 -94.72 -33.10 -35.31
N THR A 42 -94.05 -33.83 -36.20
CA THR A 42 -92.68 -34.33 -35.97
C THR A 42 -91.64 -33.28 -36.36
N LEU A 43 -90.37 -33.50 -35.96
CA LEU A 43 -89.26 -32.66 -36.45
C LEU A 43 -89.12 -32.79 -37.97
N GLU A 44 -89.34 -33.99 -38.50
CA GLU A 44 -89.30 -34.28 -39.93
C GLU A 44 -90.37 -33.49 -40.69
N ASP A 45 -91.58 -33.38 -40.14
CA ASP A 45 -92.65 -32.55 -40.73
C ASP A 45 -92.25 -31.07 -40.74
N TYR A 46 -91.64 -30.58 -39.66
CA TYR A 46 -91.14 -29.20 -39.56
C TYR A 46 -90.02 -28.92 -40.57
N LEU A 47 -89.11 -29.88 -40.77
CA LEU A 47 -87.99 -29.75 -41.70
C LEU A 47 -88.39 -30.00 -43.18
N GLY A 48 -89.49 -30.71 -43.42
CA GLY A 48 -89.97 -31.08 -44.75
C GLY A 48 -90.79 -30.00 -45.46
N LEU A 49 -91.82 -29.46 -44.81
CA LEU A 49 -92.86 -28.67 -45.48
C LEU A 49 -92.46 -27.20 -45.73
N GLU A 50 -91.70 -26.57 -44.84
CA GLU A 50 -91.38 -25.13 -44.90
C GLU A 50 -89.99 -24.76 -44.35
N CYS A 51 -89.03 -25.68 -44.37
CA CYS A 51 -87.71 -25.38 -43.82
C CYS A 51 -86.99 -24.29 -44.65
N PRO A 52 -86.56 -23.17 -44.03
CA PRO A 52 -85.85 -22.10 -44.70
C PRO A 52 -84.59 -22.61 -45.40
N LYS A 53 -84.29 -22.06 -46.58
CA LYS A 53 -83.09 -22.44 -47.36
C LYS A 53 -81.80 -22.36 -46.53
N PRO A 54 -81.55 -21.27 -45.76
CA PRO A 54 -80.33 -21.19 -44.95
C PRO A 54 -80.23 -22.30 -43.90
N LEU A 55 -81.35 -22.64 -43.25
CA LEU A 55 -81.38 -23.74 -42.28
C LEU A 55 -81.12 -25.10 -42.94
N LYS A 56 -81.64 -25.35 -44.16
CA LYS A 56 -81.35 -26.57 -44.93
C LYS A 56 -79.86 -26.68 -45.26
N GLU A 57 -79.23 -25.58 -45.62
CA GLU A 57 -77.79 -25.53 -45.92
C GLU A 57 -76.95 -25.80 -44.68
N ILE A 58 -77.29 -25.20 -43.53
CA ILE A 58 -76.61 -25.44 -42.26
C ILE A 58 -76.73 -26.92 -41.84
N LEU A 59 -77.92 -27.51 -41.95
CA LEU A 59 -78.14 -28.93 -41.64
C LEU A 59 -77.29 -29.81 -42.56
N LYS A 60 -77.19 -29.48 -43.85
CA LYS A 60 -76.35 -30.21 -44.80
C LYS A 60 -74.86 -30.09 -44.46
N LEU A 61 -74.39 -28.90 -44.09
CA LEU A 61 -73.00 -28.69 -43.62
C LEU A 61 -72.71 -29.50 -42.35
N CYS A 62 -73.70 -29.64 -41.48
CA CYS A 62 -73.63 -30.47 -40.28
C CYS A 62 -73.92 -31.96 -40.54
N ASP A 63 -73.94 -32.44 -41.79
CA ASP A 63 -74.23 -33.83 -42.14
C ASP A 63 -75.55 -34.36 -41.54
N HIS A 64 -76.55 -33.49 -41.50
CA HIS A 64 -77.86 -33.73 -40.90
C HIS A 64 -77.84 -34.12 -39.42
N ARG A 65 -76.74 -33.87 -38.70
CA ARG A 65 -76.65 -34.06 -37.24
C ARG A 65 -77.52 -33.04 -36.54
N CYS A 66 -78.73 -33.46 -36.16
CA CYS A 66 -79.64 -32.65 -35.39
C CYS A 66 -80.46 -33.46 -34.38
N VAL A 67 -80.99 -32.78 -33.37
CA VAL A 67 -81.81 -33.39 -32.32
C VAL A 67 -82.85 -32.38 -31.82
N LEU A 68 -84.04 -32.86 -31.43
CA LEU A 68 -85.12 -32.04 -30.88
C LEU A 68 -85.16 -32.12 -29.35
N PHE A 69 -85.24 -30.94 -28.72
CA PHE A 69 -85.34 -30.79 -27.28
C PHE A 69 -86.65 -30.11 -26.87
N ASP A 70 -87.51 -30.87 -26.19
CA ASP A 70 -88.48 -30.33 -25.23
C ASP A 70 -87.76 -30.04 -23.90
N ASN A 71 -87.55 -28.75 -23.61
CA ASN A 71 -86.92 -28.31 -22.37
C ASN A 71 -87.91 -28.16 -21.20
N LYS A 72 -89.22 -28.29 -21.46
CA LYS A 72 -90.29 -28.15 -20.47
C LYS A 72 -90.75 -29.51 -19.92
N THR A 73 -90.40 -30.63 -20.56
CA THR A 73 -90.77 -31.98 -20.13
C THR A 73 -90.52 -32.25 -18.64
N LYS A 74 -91.55 -32.76 -17.97
CA LYS A 74 -91.47 -33.27 -16.59
C LYS A 74 -91.23 -34.77 -16.53
N TYR A 75 -91.31 -35.46 -17.67
CA TYR A 75 -91.15 -36.90 -17.75
C TYR A 75 -89.66 -37.27 -17.80
N LYS A 76 -89.22 -38.01 -16.77
CA LYS A 76 -87.82 -38.46 -16.65
C LYS A 76 -87.37 -39.32 -17.83
N VAL A 77 -88.27 -40.16 -18.34
CA VAL A 77 -88.00 -41.06 -19.47
C VAL A 77 -87.67 -40.25 -20.72
N LYS A 78 -88.58 -39.34 -21.13
CA LYS A 78 -88.39 -38.43 -22.27
C LYS A 78 -87.09 -37.62 -22.16
N ARG A 79 -86.80 -37.06 -20.99
CA ARG A 79 -85.53 -36.34 -20.75
C ARG A 79 -84.30 -37.24 -20.98
N THR A 80 -84.35 -38.48 -20.50
CA THR A 80 -83.24 -39.43 -20.63
C THR A 80 -83.01 -39.79 -22.10
N GLU A 81 -84.09 -40.02 -22.85
CA GLU A 81 -84.04 -40.32 -24.28
C GLU A 81 -83.43 -39.18 -25.08
N GLN A 82 -83.85 -37.92 -24.84
CA GLN A 82 -83.30 -36.75 -25.52
C GLN A 82 -81.79 -36.56 -25.26
N VAL A 83 -81.37 -36.74 -24.01
CA VAL A 83 -79.94 -36.70 -23.63
C VAL A 83 -79.17 -37.83 -24.33
N GLN A 84 -79.73 -39.04 -24.36
CA GLN A 84 -79.09 -40.19 -24.99
C GLN A 84 -78.93 -40.01 -26.51
N GLN A 85 -79.92 -39.41 -27.18
CA GLN A 85 -79.83 -39.04 -28.60
C GLN A 85 -78.73 -38.01 -28.87
N LEU A 86 -78.62 -36.98 -28.03
CA LEU A 86 -77.53 -36.00 -28.16
C LEU A 86 -76.16 -36.66 -27.95
N LEU A 87 -76.01 -37.51 -26.93
CA LEU A 87 -74.76 -38.22 -26.67
C LEU A 87 -74.39 -39.19 -27.80
N SER A 88 -75.36 -39.82 -28.46
CA SER A 88 -75.06 -40.66 -29.64
C SER A 88 -74.51 -39.83 -30.80
N LEU A 89 -75.04 -38.63 -31.01
CA LEU A 89 -74.51 -37.70 -32.03
C LEU A 89 -73.11 -37.19 -31.65
N VAL A 90 -72.85 -36.87 -30.38
CA VAL A 90 -71.52 -36.49 -29.90
C VAL A 90 -70.51 -37.60 -30.13
N ASN A 91 -70.86 -38.85 -29.83
CA ASN A 91 -70.00 -40.00 -30.10
C ASN A 91 -69.76 -40.19 -31.61
N ALA A 92 -70.79 -40.02 -32.43
CA ALA A 92 -70.64 -40.08 -33.89
C ALA A 92 -69.68 -39.01 -34.43
N VAL A 93 -69.79 -37.77 -33.92
CA VAL A 93 -68.84 -36.68 -34.23
C VAL A 93 -67.43 -37.06 -33.79
N ASN A 94 -67.26 -37.59 -32.58
CA ASN A 94 -65.94 -37.97 -32.07
C ASN A 94 -65.28 -39.07 -32.91
N VAL A 95 -66.04 -40.12 -33.27
CA VAL A 95 -65.53 -41.21 -34.13
C VAL A 95 -65.20 -40.69 -35.53
N LYS A 96 -66.08 -39.88 -36.13
CA LYS A 96 -65.85 -39.31 -37.48
C LYS A 96 -64.61 -38.43 -37.53
N ASN A 97 -64.29 -37.74 -36.43
CA ASN A 97 -63.11 -36.88 -36.30
C ASN A 97 -61.89 -37.59 -35.68
N GLY A 98 -61.88 -38.93 -35.62
CA GLY A 98 -60.71 -39.71 -35.17
C GLY A 98 -60.35 -39.49 -33.70
N GLY A 99 -61.32 -39.12 -32.86
CA GLY A 99 -61.12 -38.86 -31.44
C GLY A 99 -60.45 -37.52 -31.12
N GLN A 100 -60.14 -36.71 -32.14
CA GLN A 100 -59.45 -35.43 -31.93
C GLN A 100 -60.45 -34.33 -31.61
N PRO A 101 -60.20 -33.50 -30.59
CA PRO A 101 -60.92 -32.25 -30.41
C PRO A 101 -60.72 -31.32 -31.61
N TYR A 102 -61.68 -30.44 -31.86
CA TYR A 102 -61.52 -29.38 -32.85
C TYR A 102 -60.32 -28.47 -32.49
N THR A 103 -59.48 -28.15 -33.48
CA THR A 103 -58.34 -27.22 -33.34
C THR A 103 -58.24 -26.29 -34.56
N ASN A 104 -57.87 -25.02 -34.36
CA ASN A 104 -57.51 -24.10 -35.44
C ASN A 104 -56.27 -23.25 -35.10
N GLU A 105 -55.84 -22.46 -36.09
CA GLU A 105 -54.72 -21.53 -35.97
C GLU A 105 -54.89 -20.55 -34.80
N PHE A 106 -56.11 -20.03 -34.59
CA PHE A 106 -56.41 -19.12 -33.47
C PHE A 106 -56.14 -19.75 -32.09
N PHE A 107 -56.52 -21.01 -31.86
CA PHE A 107 -56.20 -21.71 -30.60
C PHE A 107 -54.70 -22.01 -30.47
N ALA A 108 -54.00 -22.26 -31.59
CA ALA A 108 -52.57 -22.46 -31.58
C ALA A 108 -51.83 -21.15 -31.23
N GLU A 109 -52.25 -20.02 -31.80
CA GLU A 109 -51.72 -18.69 -31.52
C GLU A 109 -51.89 -18.29 -30.05
N LEU A 110 -53.09 -18.46 -29.49
CA LEU A 110 -53.35 -18.19 -28.06
C LEU A 110 -52.45 -19.02 -27.14
N LYS A 111 -52.21 -20.29 -27.50
CA LYS A 111 -51.31 -21.18 -26.75
C LYS A 111 -49.86 -20.75 -26.85
N VAL A 112 -49.42 -20.25 -28.01
CA VAL A 112 -48.07 -19.71 -28.20
C VAL A 112 -47.92 -18.39 -27.43
N GLU A 113 -48.89 -17.48 -27.51
CA GLU A 113 -48.85 -16.19 -26.84
C GLU A 113 -48.80 -16.34 -25.31
N SER A 114 -49.62 -17.25 -24.74
CA SER A 114 -49.59 -17.54 -23.31
C SER A 114 -48.24 -18.09 -22.84
N LYS A 115 -47.66 -19.04 -23.57
CA LYS A 115 -46.31 -19.56 -23.29
C LYS A 115 -45.26 -18.48 -23.42
N LEU A 116 -45.34 -17.63 -24.45
CA LEU A 116 -44.39 -16.55 -24.66
C LEU A 116 -44.43 -15.58 -23.49
N LYS A 117 -45.62 -15.12 -23.10
CA LYS A 117 -45.83 -14.25 -21.92
C LYS A 117 -45.26 -14.89 -20.65
N GLU A 118 -45.52 -16.17 -20.41
CA GLU A 118 -44.97 -16.88 -19.25
C GLU A 118 -43.43 -16.89 -19.27
N THR A 119 -42.83 -17.21 -20.42
CA THR A 119 -41.36 -17.21 -20.56
C THR A 119 -40.74 -15.83 -20.42
N THR A 120 -41.37 -14.80 -20.98
CA THR A 120 -40.92 -13.40 -20.86
C THR A 120 -40.93 -12.98 -19.39
N THR A 121 -42.02 -13.24 -18.67
CA THR A 121 -42.14 -12.87 -17.25
C THR A 121 -41.10 -13.59 -16.39
N LYS A 122 -40.83 -14.87 -16.67
CA LYS A 122 -39.77 -15.64 -15.97
C LYS A 122 -38.37 -15.07 -16.25
N LEU A 123 -38.07 -14.72 -17.50
CA LEU A 123 -36.79 -14.13 -17.87
C LEU A 123 -36.59 -12.75 -17.25
N GLU A 124 -37.63 -11.90 -17.24
CA GLU A 124 -37.59 -10.59 -16.58
C GLU A 124 -37.33 -10.72 -15.08
N GLN A 125 -37.97 -11.69 -14.41
CA GLN A 125 -37.74 -11.95 -13.00
C GLN A 125 -36.31 -12.44 -12.73
N GLN A 126 -35.81 -13.38 -13.53
CA GLN A 126 -34.42 -13.88 -13.41
C GLN A 126 -33.40 -12.77 -13.62
N LEU A 127 -33.63 -11.91 -14.61
CA LEU A 127 -32.76 -10.77 -14.88
C LEU A 127 -32.74 -9.77 -13.71
N ALA A 128 -33.89 -9.49 -13.10
CA ALA A 128 -33.97 -8.63 -11.92
C ALA A 128 -33.25 -9.24 -10.71
N GLU A 129 -33.39 -10.55 -10.47
CA GLU A 129 -32.71 -11.27 -9.40
C GLU A 129 -31.18 -11.27 -9.61
N GLU A 130 -30.70 -11.51 -10.83
CA GLU A 130 -29.28 -11.48 -11.17
C GLU A 130 -28.68 -10.06 -11.00
N GLN A 131 -29.40 -9.03 -11.46
CA GLN A 131 -28.97 -7.63 -11.28
C GLN A 131 -28.88 -7.26 -9.79
N ALA A 132 -29.87 -7.65 -8.98
CA ALA A 132 -29.85 -7.40 -7.54
C ALA A 132 -28.72 -8.16 -6.83
N ALA A 133 -28.45 -9.40 -7.22
CA ALA A 133 -27.33 -10.18 -6.69
C ALA A 133 -25.98 -9.55 -7.06
N ARG A 134 -25.84 -9.07 -8.32
CA ARG A 134 -24.62 -8.39 -8.78
C ARG A 134 -24.35 -7.10 -8.01
N LEU A 135 -25.38 -6.27 -7.83
CA LEU A 135 -25.26 -5.01 -7.07
C LEU A 135 -24.82 -5.27 -5.62
N LYS A 136 -25.43 -6.25 -4.94
CA LYS A 136 -25.03 -6.66 -3.58
C LYS A 136 -23.59 -7.17 -3.53
N GLY A 137 -23.18 -7.93 -4.55
CA GLY A 137 -21.80 -8.41 -4.69
C GLY A 137 -20.80 -7.26 -4.83
N GLU A 138 -21.11 -6.27 -5.67
CA GLU A 138 -20.29 -5.08 -5.87
C GLU A 138 -20.17 -4.23 -4.58
N GLU A 139 -21.27 -4.01 -3.87
CA GLU A 139 -21.27 -3.29 -2.59
C GLU A 139 -20.45 -4.02 -1.51
N ALA A 140 -20.60 -5.34 -1.41
CA ALA A 140 -19.83 -6.17 -0.47
C ALA A 140 -18.32 -6.13 -0.79
N ALA A 141 -17.96 -6.21 -2.08
CA ALA A 141 -16.57 -6.11 -2.52
C ALA A 141 -15.96 -4.73 -2.21
N GLN A 142 -16.70 -3.65 -2.47
CA GLN A 142 -16.26 -2.29 -2.13
C GLN A 142 -16.09 -2.10 -0.62
N LEU A 143 -17.01 -2.62 0.18
CA LEU A 143 -16.91 -2.56 1.64
C LEU A 143 -15.70 -3.35 2.16
N ALA A 144 -15.46 -4.55 1.64
CA ALA A 144 -14.30 -5.35 1.99
C ALA A 144 -12.98 -4.62 1.63
N GLN A 145 -12.93 -4.00 0.46
CA GLN A 145 -11.75 -3.25 0.03
C GLN A 145 -11.52 -2.00 0.89
N ARG A 146 -12.57 -1.27 1.28
CA ARG A 146 -12.46 -0.14 2.23
C ARG A 146 -11.88 -0.59 3.57
N LYS A 147 -12.38 -1.70 4.14
CA LYS A 147 -11.86 -2.26 5.39
C LYS A 147 -10.39 -2.64 5.29
N SER A 148 -10.00 -3.34 4.22
CA SER A 148 -8.61 -3.72 3.97
C SER A 148 -7.70 -2.49 3.86
N ASN A 149 -8.13 -1.45 3.14
CA ASN A 149 -7.36 -0.21 3.00
C ASN A 149 -7.18 0.52 4.36
N ASP A 150 -8.21 0.53 5.21
CA ASP A 150 -8.11 1.11 6.55
C ASP A 150 -7.16 0.32 7.46
N GLU A 151 -7.15 -1.00 7.37
CA GLU A 151 -6.19 -1.84 8.09
C GLU A 151 -4.75 -1.58 7.61
N ILE A 152 -4.53 -1.53 6.30
CA ILE A 152 -3.23 -1.19 5.71
C ILE A 152 -2.77 0.19 6.20
N ARG A 153 -3.66 1.18 6.23
CA ARG A 153 -3.35 2.53 6.72
C ARG A 153 -2.90 2.50 8.19
N LYS A 154 -3.64 1.81 9.06
CA LYS A 154 -3.28 1.66 10.49
C LYS A 154 -1.94 0.94 10.67
N LEU A 155 -1.71 -0.15 9.93
CA LEU A 155 -0.44 -0.88 9.97
C LEU A 155 0.72 0.01 9.53
N LYS A 156 0.54 0.82 8.49
CA LYS A 156 1.56 1.76 8.01
C LYS A 156 1.87 2.85 9.03
N GLU A 157 0.86 3.39 9.72
CA GLU A 157 1.04 4.36 10.80
C GLU A 157 1.79 3.77 11.99
N ASN A 158 1.44 2.54 12.40
CA ASN A 158 2.12 1.82 13.47
C ASN A 158 3.58 1.52 13.11
N LEU A 159 3.85 1.04 11.88
CA LEU A 159 5.21 0.79 11.41
C LEU A 159 6.06 2.06 11.45
N LYS A 160 5.51 3.20 11.00
CA LYS A 160 6.19 4.49 11.03
C LYS A 160 6.44 4.99 12.46
N ARG A 161 5.58 4.63 13.42
CA ARG A 161 5.81 4.94 14.84
C ARG A 161 6.94 4.10 15.40
N ALA A 162 6.90 2.78 15.18
CA ALA A 162 7.94 1.86 15.64
C ALA A 162 9.32 2.21 15.04
N GLN A 163 9.38 2.61 13.77
CA GLN A 163 10.62 3.08 13.15
C GLN A 163 11.20 4.31 13.86
N ARG A 164 10.36 5.31 14.16
CA ARG A 164 10.79 6.51 14.89
C ARG A 164 11.27 6.17 16.30
N GLU A 165 10.57 5.28 17.01
CA GLU A 165 10.99 4.84 18.35
C GLU A 165 12.38 4.18 18.32
N ILE A 166 12.67 3.36 17.31
CA ILE A 166 13.99 2.74 17.13
C ILE A 166 15.05 3.80 16.81
N GLU A 167 14.75 4.75 15.92
CA GLU A 167 15.66 5.85 15.55
C GLU A 167 15.97 6.74 16.77
N ASP A 168 14.95 7.11 17.54
CA ASP A 168 15.09 7.94 18.74
C ASP A 168 15.93 7.23 19.81
N GLN A 169 15.67 5.93 20.07
CA GLN A 169 16.49 5.13 20.99
C GLN A 169 17.95 5.01 20.55
N MET A 170 18.19 4.85 19.25
CA MET A 170 19.55 4.79 18.70
C MET A 170 20.25 6.14 18.86
N HIS A 171 19.56 7.25 18.60
CA HIS A 171 20.09 8.60 18.81
C HIS A 171 20.42 8.86 20.27
N GLU A 172 19.53 8.53 21.21
CA GLU A 172 19.79 8.67 22.65
C GLU A 172 20.98 7.81 23.11
N SER A 173 21.06 6.57 22.66
CA SER A 173 22.19 5.69 22.96
C SER A 173 23.51 6.27 22.42
N ASN A 174 23.51 6.77 21.19
CA ASN A 174 24.70 7.37 20.58
C ASN A 174 25.13 8.65 21.30
N GLU A 175 24.19 9.55 21.63
CA GLU A 175 24.44 10.74 22.44
C GLU A 175 25.07 10.39 23.79
N TYR A 176 24.54 9.36 24.47
CA TYR A 176 25.10 8.89 25.74
C TYR A 176 26.54 8.37 25.58
N GLN A 177 26.82 7.58 24.54
CA GLN A 177 28.18 7.09 24.28
C GLN A 177 29.14 8.22 23.94
N ILE A 178 28.73 9.18 23.11
CA ILE A 178 29.52 10.37 22.75
C ILE A 178 29.87 11.15 24.01
N LYS A 179 28.88 11.46 24.86
CA LYS A 179 29.12 12.19 26.11
C LYS A 179 30.15 11.47 27.00
N ARG A 180 30.01 10.15 27.17
CA ARG A 180 30.92 9.36 28.01
C ARG A 180 32.34 9.31 27.45
N ILE A 181 32.50 9.23 26.12
CA ILE A 181 33.80 9.28 25.45
C ILE A 181 34.42 10.67 25.61
N THR A 182 33.64 11.74 25.40
CA THR A 182 34.09 13.13 25.56
C THR A 182 34.60 13.38 26.97
N GLU A 183 33.83 13.02 28.00
CA GLU A 183 34.24 13.18 29.41
C GLU A 183 35.55 12.42 29.72
N MET A 184 35.70 11.20 29.19
CA MET A 184 36.91 10.40 29.37
C MET A 184 38.12 11.06 28.69
N VAL A 185 37.96 11.55 27.47
CA VAL A 185 39.02 12.25 26.73
C VAL A 185 39.41 13.55 27.43
N GLU A 186 38.44 14.34 27.89
CA GLU A 186 38.69 15.57 28.64
C GLU A 186 39.45 15.31 29.94
N SER A 187 39.06 14.27 30.69
CA SER A 187 39.75 13.87 31.91
C SER A 187 41.21 13.47 31.65
N ASN A 188 41.43 12.60 30.64
CA ASN A 188 42.77 12.17 30.27
C ASN A 188 43.64 13.35 29.79
N LEU A 189 43.08 14.23 28.97
CA LEU A 189 43.79 15.44 28.52
C LEU A 189 44.18 16.31 29.71
N LYS A 190 43.25 16.59 30.63
CA LYS A 190 43.52 17.40 31.82
C LYS A 190 44.63 16.79 32.69
N GLU A 191 44.61 15.48 32.91
CA GLU A 191 45.65 14.78 33.67
C GLU A 191 47.01 14.88 32.97
N THR A 192 47.06 14.65 31.65
CA THR A 192 48.31 14.77 30.88
C THR A 192 48.86 16.20 30.85
N THR A 193 48.00 17.22 30.73
CA THR A 193 48.39 18.62 30.81
C THR A 193 48.99 18.94 32.17
N THR A 194 48.32 18.56 33.26
CA THR A 194 48.81 18.79 34.63
C THR A 194 50.17 18.11 34.85
N ARG A 195 50.34 16.89 34.32
CA ARG A 195 51.62 16.17 34.41
C ARG A 195 52.74 16.89 33.65
N LEU A 196 52.46 17.37 32.44
CA LEU A 196 53.44 18.11 31.64
C LEU A 196 53.81 19.45 32.27
N GLU A 197 52.83 20.17 32.85
CA GLU A 197 53.09 21.41 33.59
C GLU A 197 53.99 21.17 34.80
N GLN A 198 53.76 20.08 35.55
CA GLN A 198 54.62 19.69 36.66
C GLN A 198 56.05 19.36 36.19
N GLN A 199 56.18 18.55 35.13
CA GLN A 199 57.49 18.21 34.56
C GLN A 199 58.24 19.46 34.08
N LEU A 200 57.53 20.41 33.46
CA LEU A 200 58.11 21.67 33.02
C LEU A 200 58.61 22.51 34.21
N ALA A 201 57.84 22.59 35.30
CA ALA A 201 58.24 23.31 36.50
C ALA A 201 59.46 22.67 37.18
N GLU A 202 59.49 21.34 37.28
CA GLU A 202 60.63 20.59 37.83
C GLU A 202 61.90 20.82 37.00
N GLU A 203 61.79 20.76 35.68
CA GLU A 203 62.90 21.02 34.75
C GLU A 203 63.41 22.47 34.87
N GLN A 204 62.52 23.46 34.97
CA GLN A 204 62.90 24.85 35.18
C GLN A 204 63.67 25.06 36.49
N VAL A 205 63.22 24.42 37.58
CA VAL A 205 63.92 24.45 38.87
C VAL A 205 65.28 23.77 38.78
N ALA A 206 65.37 22.61 38.11
CA ALA A 206 66.62 21.91 37.90
C ALA A 206 67.62 22.77 37.10
N ARG A 207 67.14 23.46 36.05
CA ARG A 207 67.95 24.36 35.23
C ARG A 207 68.52 25.53 36.03
N LEU A 208 67.69 26.20 36.84
CA LEU A 208 68.14 27.31 37.69
C LEU A 208 69.20 26.87 38.70
N LYS A 209 69.02 25.71 39.35
CA LYS A 209 70.02 25.13 40.25
C LYS A 209 71.32 24.81 39.52
N GLY A 210 71.23 24.23 38.33
CA GLY A 210 72.39 23.93 37.49
C GLY A 210 73.16 25.20 37.12
N GLU A 211 72.45 26.27 36.76
CA GLU A 211 73.03 27.58 36.45
C GLU A 211 73.72 28.21 37.66
N GLU A 212 73.10 28.16 38.84
CA GLU A 212 73.69 28.66 40.09
C GLU A 212 74.99 27.90 40.44
N VAL A 213 74.96 26.57 40.36
CA VAL A 213 76.15 25.73 40.59
C VAL A 213 77.27 26.07 39.59
N ALA A 214 76.93 26.24 38.31
CA ALA A 214 77.90 26.64 37.29
C ALA A 214 78.49 28.03 37.57
N GLN A 215 77.67 29.01 37.98
CA GLN A 215 78.15 30.35 38.36
C GLN A 215 79.06 30.31 39.59
N VAL A 216 78.73 29.52 40.61
CA VAL A 216 79.57 29.34 41.80
C VAL A 216 80.90 28.69 41.43
N ALA A 217 80.88 27.65 40.59
CA ALA A 217 82.10 27.02 40.09
C ALA A 217 82.97 28.00 39.30
N GLN A 218 82.36 28.83 38.44
CA GLN A 218 83.05 29.87 37.68
C GLN A 218 83.70 30.91 38.59
N ARG A 219 82.98 31.42 39.60
CA ARG A 219 83.53 32.37 40.59
C ARG A 219 84.75 31.78 41.31
N LYS A 220 84.65 30.55 41.81
CA LYS A 220 85.78 29.85 42.44
C LYS A 220 86.98 29.67 41.50
N SER A 221 86.72 29.36 40.23
CA SER A 221 87.77 29.25 39.21
C SER A 221 88.45 30.59 38.97
N ASN A 222 87.68 31.66 38.81
CA ASN A 222 88.19 33.03 38.64
C ASN A 222 89.02 33.47 39.86
N ASP A 223 88.57 33.20 41.09
CA ASP A 223 89.33 33.50 42.32
C ASP A 223 90.67 32.77 42.34
N LYS A 224 90.71 31.50 41.90
CA LYS A 224 91.96 30.75 41.77
C LYS A 224 92.88 31.35 40.70
N ILE A 225 92.33 31.75 39.55
CA ILE A 225 93.10 32.41 38.48
C ILE A 225 93.69 33.72 39.00
N HIS A 226 92.91 34.53 39.73
CA HIS A 226 93.39 35.77 40.35
C HIS A 226 94.54 35.49 41.32
N LYS A 227 94.38 34.55 42.26
CA LYS A 227 95.46 34.17 43.20
C LYS A 227 96.72 33.67 42.49
N LEU A 228 96.57 32.85 41.45
CA LEU A 228 97.70 32.37 40.66
C LEU A 228 98.40 33.52 39.92
N ARG A 229 97.65 34.50 39.42
CA ARG A 229 98.20 35.71 38.79
C ARG A 229 98.95 36.57 39.80
N ASP A 230 98.40 36.83 40.97
CA ASP A 230 99.04 37.62 42.02
C ASP A 230 100.36 36.97 42.48
N ASN A 231 100.35 35.64 42.66
CA ASN A 231 101.56 34.88 42.99
C ASN A 231 102.59 34.93 41.86
N LEU A 232 102.16 34.82 40.60
CA LEU A 232 103.05 34.91 39.44
C LEU A 232 103.67 36.30 39.33
N GLU A 233 102.89 37.37 39.52
CA GLU A 233 103.40 38.75 39.53
C GLU A 233 104.38 38.98 40.69
N SER A 234 104.09 38.44 41.88
CA SER A 234 104.99 38.57 43.03
C SER A 234 106.31 37.84 42.79
N ALA A 235 106.25 36.61 42.27
CA ALA A 235 107.45 35.86 41.88
C ALA A 235 108.23 36.58 40.77
N GLN A 236 107.56 37.17 39.78
CA GLN A 236 108.20 37.98 38.74
C GLN A 236 108.91 39.19 39.33
N ARG A 237 108.27 39.96 40.22
CA ARG A 237 108.89 41.10 40.91
C ARG A 237 110.09 40.68 41.75
N GLU A 238 109.99 39.60 42.52
CA GLU A 238 111.13 39.06 43.27
C GLU A 238 112.30 38.68 42.36
N THR A 239 112.01 38.10 41.19
CA THR A 239 113.06 37.75 40.22
C THR A 239 113.68 39.00 39.60
N GLU A 240 112.89 40.02 39.29
CA GLU A 240 113.36 41.33 38.79
C GLU A 240 114.18 42.08 39.84
N ASP A 241 113.74 42.12 41.10
CA ASP A 241 114.44 42.73 42.22
C ASP A 241 115.78 42.02 42.46
N GLN A 242 115.82 40.68 42.46
CA GLN A 242 117.07 39.90 42.57
C GLN A 242 118.02 40.18 41.40
N MET A 243 117.49 40.32 40.18
CA MET A 243 118.29 40.69 39.01
C MET A 243 118.83 42.11 39.16
N HIS A 244 118.01 43.07 39.60
CA HIS A 244 118.44 44.44 39.81
C HIS A 244 119.50 44.54 40.91
N GLU A 245 119.33 43.82 42.03
CA GLU A 245 120.31 43.76 43.11
C GLU A 245 121.62 43.14 42.63
N SER A 246 121.57 42.05 41.86
CA SER A 246 122.74 41.45 41.21
C SER A 246 123.44 42.41 40.24
N TYR A 247 122.69 43.16 39.42
CA TYR A 247 123.25 44.18 38.54
C TYR A 247 123.90 45.33 39.31
N GLU A 248 123.28 45.83 40.38
CA GLU A 248 123.85 46.84 41.27
C GLU A 248 125.14 46.34 41.92
N ASP A 249 125.16 45.10 42.41
CA ASP A 249 126.35 44.49 43.01
C ASP A 249 127.49 44.33 42.00
N GLN A 250 127.17 43.95 40.75
CA GLN A 250 128.14 43.94 39.64
C GLN A 250 128.66 45.34 39.32
N ILE A 251 127.79 46.36 39.22
CA ILE A 251 128.18 47.75 39.00
C ILE A 251 129.10 48.22 40.13
N LYS A 252 128.79 47.89 41.39
CA LYS A 252 129.59 48.29 42.55
C LYS A 252 130.99 47.67 42.52
N ARG A 253 131.10 46.38 42.21
CA ARG A 253 132.40 45.70 42.01
C ARG A 253 133.19 46.31 40.85
N ILE A 254 132.54 46.60 39.72
CA ILE A 254 133.20 47.27 38.59
C ILE A 254 133.67 48.66 39.02
N THR A 255 132.84 49.42 39.71
CA THR A 255 133.16 50.77 40.21
C THR A 255 134.34 50.73 41.18
N GLU A 256 134.40 49.75 42.09
CA GLU A 256 135.55 49.54 42.99
C GLU A 256 136.83 49.19 42.22
N VAL A 257 136.76 48.31 41.21
CA VAL A 257 137.90 47.97 40.35
C VAL A 257 138.38 49.20 39.56
N VAL A 258 137.45 49.99 39.02
CA VAL A 258 137.76 51.25 38.31
C VAL A 258 138.36 52.29 39.28
N PHE A 259 137.83 52.40 40.50
CA PHE A 259 138.36 53.29 41.54
C PHE A 259 139.78 52.88 41.95
N PHE A 260 140.04 51.59 42.16
CA PHE A 260 141.40 51.07 42.41
C PHE A 260 142.35 51.33 41.22
N MET A 261 141.89 51.19 39.98
CA MET A 261 142.68 51.56 38.80
C MET A 261 142.96 53.06 38.72
N LEU A 262 141.99 53.92 39.03
CA LEU A 262 142.19 55.38 39.09
C LEU A 262 143.16 55.75 40.21
N LEU A 263 143.10 55.09 41.37
CA LEU A 263 144.04 55.28 42.47
C LEU A 263 145.47 54.85 42.10
N LEU A 264 145.60 53.77 41.34
CA LEU A 264 146.88 53.33 40.76
C LEU A 264 147.38 54.30 39.69
N LEU A 265 146.48 54.93 38.92
CA LEU A 265 146.84 55.99 37.98
C LEU A 265 147.27 57.26 38.71
N THR A 266 146.56 57.72 39.75
CA THR A 266 146.99 58.86 40.58
C THR A 266 148.27 58.55 41.34
N SER A 267 148.49 57.30 41.78
CA SER A 267 149.78 56.84 42.32
C SER A 267 150.90 56.84 41.27
N LYS A 268 150.59 56.53 40.00
CA LYS A 268 151.53 56.68 38.88
C LYS A 268 151.82 58.14 38.52
N TYR A 269 150.88 59.06 38.77
CA TYR A 269 151.09 60.50 38.58
C TYR A 269 151.75 61.17 39.80
N ASP A 270 151.58 60.63 41.02
CA ASP A 270 152.38 61.00 42.20
C ASP A 270 153.80 60.42 42.13
N MET A 271 154.02 59.35 41.36
CA MET A 271 155.36 58.86 41.01
C MET A 271 156.03 59.65 39.87
N HIS A 272 155.79 60.96 39.81
CA HIS A 272 156.70 61.94 39.22
C HIS A 272 156.95 63.16 40.12
N ILE A 273 156.54 63.11 41.39
CA ILE A 273 157.04 63.98 42.45
C ILE A 273 157.81 63.07 43.43
N VAL A 274 159.15 63.16 43.40
CA VAL A 274 160.19 62.42 44.17
C VAL A 274 161.09 61.57 43.24
N HIS A 275 161.78 62.28 42.36
CA HIS A 275 163.23 62.18 42.15
C HIS A 275 163.66 63.66 41.99
N PHE A 276 164.44 64.28 42.87
CA PHE A 276 165.25 63.75 43.99
C PHE A 276 164.62 62.69 44.88
#